data_AF-A0A3S8Y135-F1
#
_entry.id   AF-A0A3S8Y135-F1
#
_cell.length_a   1.000
_cell.length_b   1.000
_cell.length_c   1.000
_cell.angle_alpha   90.00
_cell.angle_beta   90.00
_cell.angle_gamma   90.00
#
_symmetry.space_group_name_H-M   'P 1'
#
loop_
_entity.id
_entity.type
_entity.pdbx_description
1 polymer ?
#
loop_
_entity_poly.entity_id
_entity_poly.type
_entity_poly.pdbx_seq_one_letter_code
_entity_poly.pdbx_strand_id
1 'polypeptide(L)'
;MLPENIPTVTLTARYLTPDGRPMSGTVEFRPPALLTHAEADLFLGGPTRATLDADGRISVVLPATDAPGWNPVVWTYTVTEKLAGLARGGRTYQIALAASVPAVDLADIAPADPSTPQYVAVPGPPGPAGELGPQGPAGPAGAVHSVNGHTEADIVLGAADVAALAAASAGAPGGVATLGADGLVPAAQLPAGGGAVASVNGMTGDVQLTADALGALTPAAGDARYVALGAAPVRSVNDLTGEVVLTAADVTAVPAGEAVLLAGDQTVEGTKTFAVPPATTAAPTTDDALTRRGYVDAVSSAGTWSPSAMGFHGWSFDPAASSANSVQYCINGWVYLIGIPLHAPALVKNVVFYVPGYAGNNALSSSSYAGLYTEAGKRVGLTASLTTLIPATEGRTVICPLSAQYNAQPGRYWVALVVNGPSPTSNGPAFMRGASMGEAPGGSARMPGRFIRHGRLGVTGQTSLPTTFDPGTVVADSNAIWAALS
;
A
#
# COMPACT_ATOMS: atom_id res chain seq x y z
N MET A 1 -9.53 40.01 2.56
CA MET A 1 -8.55 40.07 1.46
C MET A 1 -7.28 39.43 1.97
N LEU A 2 -6.69 38.51 1.22
CA LEU A 2 -5.40 37.91 1.57
C LEU A 2 -4.27 38.93 1.33
N PRO A 3 -3.18 38.91 2.13
CA PRO A 3 -1.98 39.69 1.85
C PRO A 3 -1.44 39.43 0.44
N GLU A 4 -0.96 40.48 -0.24
CA GLU A 4 -0.48 40.40 -1.64
C GLU A 4 0.75 39.49 -1.83
N ASN A 5 1.52 39.27 -0.77
CA ASN A 5 2.68 38.40 -0.77
C ASN A 5 2.35 36.90 -0.70
N ILE A 6 1.08 36.52 -0.54
CA ILE A 6 0.64 35.12 -0.57
C ILE A 6 0.13 34.80 -1.98
N PRO A 7 0.80 33.90 -2.73
CA PRO A 7 0.31 33.45 -4.02
C PRO A 7 -1.08 32.83 -3.92
N THR A 8 -1.95 33.14 -4.88
CA THR A 8 -3.31 32.61 -4.93
C THR A 8 -3.61 31.98 -6.28
N VAL A 9 -4.58 31.07 -6.28
CA VAL A 9 -5.10 30.37 -7.45
C VAL A 9 -6.59 30.67 -7.56
N THR A 10 -7.03 31.04 -8.76
CA THR A 10 -8.46 31.18 -9.08
C THR A 10 -9.01 29.82 -9.49
N LEU A 11 -9.91 29.28 -8.67
CA LEU A 11 -10.57 28.01 -8.90
C LEU A 11 -11.98 28.25 -9.43
N THR A 12 -12.32 27.60 -10.53
CA THR A 12 -13.66 27.64 -11.15
C THR A 12 -14.27 26.24 -11.19
N ALA A 13 -15.60 26.15 -11.25
CA ALA A 13 -16.29 24.89 -11.53
C ALA A 13 -17.68 25.16 -12.09
N ARG A 14 -18.27 24.17 -12.79
CA ARG A 14 -19.66 24.21 -13.25
C ARG A 14 -20.36 22.88 -12.99
N TYR A 15 -21.54 22.92 -12.38
CA TYR A 15 -22.34 21.75 -12.06
C TYR A 15 -23.67 21.76 -12.79
N LEU A 16 -23.87 20.75 -13.64
CA LEU A 16 -25.10 20.52 -14.38
C LEU A 16 -25.64 19.13 -14.07
N THR A 17 -26.97 18.98 -14.10
CA THR A 17 -27.61 17.67 -14.16
C THR A 17 -27.36 17.01 -15.53
N PRO A 18 -27.56 15.69 -15.69
CA PRO A 18 -27.38 15.01 -16.98
C PRO A 18 -28.26 15.56 -18.12
N ASP A 19 -29.40 16.18 -17.80
CA ASP A 19 -30.28 16.87 -18.75
C ASP A 19 -29.89 18.35 -18.98
N GLY A 20 -28.74 18.79 -18.46
CA GLY A 20 -28.13 20.09 -18.74
C GLY A 20 -28.61 21.26 -17.87
N ARG A 21 -29.40 21.01 -16.82
CA ARG A 21 -29.90 22.08 -15.93
C ARG A 21 -28.85 22.46 -14.88
N PRO A 22 -28.69 23.76 -14.56
CA PRO A 22 -27.86 24.19 -13.44
C PRO A 22 -28.23 23.51 -12.12
N MET A 23 -27.23 22.97 -11.44
CA MET A 23 -27.40 22.49 -10.06
C MET A 23 -27.33 23.66 -9.07
N SER A 24 -27.86 23.46 -7.87
CA SER A 24 -27.73 24.39 -6.75
C SER A 24 -27.01 23.74 -5.57
N GLY A 25 -26.38 24.55 -4.73
CA GLY A 25 -25.64 24.07 -3.57
C GLY A 25 -24.42 24.92 -3.26
N THR A 26 -23.50 24.31 -2.52
CA THR A 26 -22.24 24.96 -2.13
C THR A 26 -21.07 24.00 -2.27
N VAL A 27 -19.89 24.53 -2.58
CA VAL A 27 -18.62 23.82 -2.49
C VAL A 27 -17.80 24.44 -1.37
N GLU A 28 -17.32 23.61 -0.44
CA GLU A 28 -16.48 24.04 0.68
C GLU A 28 -15.03 23.61 0.46
N PHE A 29 -14.09 24.54 0.63
CA PHE A 29 -12.65 24.33 0.52
C PHE A 29 -12.03 24.53 1.89
N ARG A 30 -11.57 23.45 2.52
CA ARG A 30 -11.04 23.48 3.89
C ARG A 30 -9.54 23.19 3.91
N PRO A 31 -8.68 24.12 4.39
CA PRO A 31 -7.27 23.82 4.66
C PRO A 31 -7.14 22.84 5.84
N PRO A 32 -6.00 22.15 6.00
CA PRO A 32 -5.79 21.29 7.16
C PRO A 32 -5.55 22.16 8.40
N ALA A 33 -6.21 21.81 9.51
CA ALA A 33 -6.09 22.50 10.80
C ALA A 33 -6.05 24.06 10.68
N LEU A 34 -5.29 24.72 11.55
CA LEU A 34 -5.01 26.16 11.48
C LEU A 34 -3.61 26.34 10.87
N LEU A 35 -3.53 26.85 9.65
CA LEU A 35 -2.26 27.14 8.97
C LEU A 35 -1.65 28.43 9.51
N THR A 36 -0.32 28.48 9.58
CA THR A 36 0.41 29.73 9.86
C THR A 36 1.29 30.12 8.68
N HIS A 37 1.38 31.42 8.41
CA HIS A 37 2.29 31.99 7.41
C HIS A 37 3.23 32.97 8.10
N ALA A 38 4.47 32.54 8.37
CA ALA A 38 5.39 33.28 9.23
C ALA A 38 5.79 34.64 8.65
N GLU A 39 5.98 34.74 7.33
CA GLU A 39 6.39 35.99 6.68
C GLU A 39 5.25 37.01 6.51
N ALA A 40 4.00 36.56 6.70
CA ALA A 40 2.82 37.41 6.59
C ALA A 40 2.12 37.61 7.95
N ASP A 41 2.72 37.09 9.04
CA ASP A 41 2.16 37.08 10.40
C ASP A 41 0.68 36.67 10.44
N LEU A 42 0.31 35.65 9.65
CA LEU A 42 -1.08 35.27 9.38
C LEU A 42 -1.40 33.86 9.87
N PHE A 43 -2.56 33.71 10.52
CA PHE A 43 -3.22 32.42 10.73
C PHE A 43 -4.37 32.25 9.73
N LEU A 44 -4.43 31.12 9.03
CA LEU A 44 -5.47 30.81 8.05
C LEU A 44 -6.16 29.49 8.41
N GLY A 45 -7.47 29.51 8.59
CA GLY A 45 -8.23 28.33 8.97
C GLY A 45 -9.71 28.45 8.63
N GLY A 46 -10.44 27.37 8.88
CA GLY A 46 -11.86 27.26 8.53
C GLY A 46 -12.10 27.11 7.02
N PRO A 47 -13.30 26.64 6.62
CA PRO A 47 -13.61 26.44 5.21
C PRO A 47 -13.95 27.77 4.51
N THR A 48 -13.41 27.96 3.31
CA THR A 48 -13.96 28.91 2.35
C THR A 48 -15.17 28.26 1.67
N ARG A 49 -16.33 28.93 1.65
CA ARG A 49 -17.55 28.41 1.01
C ARG A 49 -17.85 29.22 -0.25
N ALA A 50 -18.04 28.53 -1.36
CA ALA A 50 -18.52 29.09 -2.62
C ALA A 50 -19.93 28.55 -2.90
N THR A 51 -20.90 29.46 -3.07
CA THR A 51 -22.27 29.11 -3.45
C THR A 51 -22.39 29.11 -4.97
N LEU A 52 -23.05 28.11 -5.54
CA LEU A 52 -23.32 28.06 -6.98
C LEU A 52 -24.22 29.24 -7.38
N ASP A 53 -23.89 29.90 -8.49
CA ASP A 53 -24.74 30.93 -9.09
C ASP A 53 -25.92 30.33 -9.88
N ALA A 54 -26.69 31.19 -10.56
CA ALA A 54 -27.86 30.77 -11.35
C ALA A 54 -27.51 29.84 -12.54
N ASP A 55 -26.26 29.85 -13.00
CA ASP A 55 -25.74 29.01 -14.07
C ASP A 55 -25.05 27.73 -13.54
N GLY A 56 -25.07 27.52 -12.21
CA GLY A 56 -24.46 26.38 -11.55
C GLY A 56 -22.95 26.50 -11.43
N ARG A 57 -22.39 27.72 -11.48
CA ARG A 57 -20.95 27.98 -11.47
C ARG A 57 -20.46 28.50 -10.13
N ILE A 58 -19.16 28.30 -9.88
CA ILE A 58 -18.42 28.99 -8.83
C ILE A 58 -17.13 29.59 -9.41
N SER A 59 -16.68 30.68 -8.78
CA SER A 59 -15.34 31.25 -8.99
C SER A 59 -14.84 31.72 -7.63
N VAL A 60 -13.74 31.13 -7.15
CA VAL A 60 -13.19 31.42 -5.82
C VAL A 60 -11.67 31.57 -5.90
N VAL A 61 -11.13 32.55 -5.20
CA VAL A 61 -9.68 32.75 -5.08
C VAL A 61 -9.22 32.11 -3.78
N LEU A 62 -8.28 31.19 -3.86
CA LEU A 62 -7.76 30.41 -2.75
C LEU A 62 -6.23 30.52 -2.69
N PRO A 63 -5.62 30.56 -1.50
CA PRO A 63 -4.16 30.43 -1.35
C PRO A 63 -3.60 29.21 -2.09
N ALA A 64 -2.46 29.40 -2.74
CA ALA A 64 -1.69 28.28 -3.27
C ALA A 64 -1.14 27.42 -2.13
N THR A 65 -1.16 26.10 -2.33
CA THR A 65 -0.86 25.12 -1.29
C THR A 65 0.63 24.78 -1.17
N ASP A 66 1.45 25.22 -2.13
CA ASP A 66 2.90 24.99 -2.21
C ASP A 66 3.72 26.28 -2.03
N ALA A 67 3.08 27.40 -1.68
CA ALA A 67 3.78 28.66 -1.46
C ALA A 67 4.75 28.57 -0.26
N PRO A 68 5.93 29.21 -0.34
CA PRO A 68 6.87 29.26 0.78
C PRO A 68 6.26 30.03 1.96
N GLY A 69 6.66 29.69 3.19
CA GLY A 69 6.24 30.39 4.41
C GLY A 69 5.06 29.76 5.16
N TRP A 70 4.34 28.80 4.55
CA TRP A 70 3.32 28.00 5.24
C TRP A 70 3.91 27.02 6.27
N ASN A 71 3.21 26.82 7.38
CA ASN A 71 3.42 25.73 8.32
C ASN A 71 2.07 25.01 8.59
N PRO A 72 1.94 23.70 8.28
CA PRO A 72 2.95 22.87 7.60
C PRO A 72 3.27 23.36 6.17
N VAL A 73 4.50 23.09 5.72
CA VAL A 73 4.90 23.30 4.32
C VAL A 73 4.19 22.29 3.44
N VAL A 74 3.73 22.72 2.26
CA VAL A 74 2.99 21.90 1.28
C VAL A 74 1.79 21.18 1.89
N TRP A 75 0.60 21.66 1.57
CA TRP A 75 -0.65 21.13 2.14
C TRP A 75 -1.71 20.89 1.06
N THR A 76 -2.89 20.42 1.45
CA THR A 76 -4.00 20.18 0.51
C THR A 76 -5.31 20.73 1.06
N TYR A 77 -6.21 21.15 0.18
CA TYR A 77 -7.59 21.45 0.54
C TYR A 77 -8.43 20.19 0.58
N THR A 78 -9.23 20.02 1.63
CA THR A 78 -10.39 19.13 1.59
C THR A 78 -11.55 19.85 0.91
N VAL A 79 -11.93 19.37 -0.28
CA VAL A 79 -13.11 19.83 -1.02
C VAL A 79 -14.32 19.04 -0.55
N THR A 80 -15.45 19.72 -0.30
CA THR A 80 -16.74 19.06 -0.05
C THR A 80 -17.82 19.68 -0.93
N GLU A 81 -18.33 18.91 -1.88
CA GLU A 81 -19.39 19.31 -2.81
C GLU A 81 -20.76 18.97 -2.21
N LYS A 82 -21.48 19.98 -1.73
CA LYS A 82 -22.83 19.84 -1.13
C LYS A 82 -23.87 20.34 -2.12
N LEU A 83 -24.17 19.50 -3.10
CA LEU A 83 -25.10 19.82 -4.19
C LEU A 83 -26.49 19.23 -3.92
N ALA A 84 -27.54 19.97 -4.30
CA ALA A 84 -28.91 19.52 -4.22
C ALA A 84 -29.12 18.28 -5.13
N GLY A 85 -29.77 17.24 -4.61
CA GLY A 85 -30.05 16.01 -5.34
C GLY A 85 -29.00 14.90 -5.20
N LEU A 86 -27.85 15.15 -4.56
CA LEU A 86 -26.87 14.10 -4.22
C LEU A 86 -27.13 13.52 -2.81
N ALA A 87 -26.62 12.31 -2.56
CA ALA A 87 -26.74 11.61 -1.26
C ALA A 87 -26.22 12.48 -0.10
N ARG A 88 -26.87 12.36 1.07
CA ARG A 88 -26.48 13.11 2.28
C ARG A 88 -25.03 12.80 2.66
N GLY A 89 -24.18 13.81 2.57
CA GLY A 89 -22.73 13.69 2.82
C GLY A 89 -21.90 14.47 1.79
N GLY A 90 -22.42 14.62 0.57
CA GLY A 90 -21.67 15.25 -0.52
C GLY A 90 -20.51 14.38 -1.01
N ARG A 91 -19.81 14.83 -2.06
CA ARG A 91 -18.55 14.23 -2.51
C ARG A 91 -17.41 14.95 -1.81
N THR A 92 -16.47 14.20 -1.21
CA THR A 92 -15.31 14.75 -0.49
C THR A 92 -14.02 14.18 -1.04
N TYR A 93 -13.05 15.05 -1.33
CA TYR A 93 -11.73 14.69 -1.85
C TYR A 93 -10.70 15.76 -1.50
N GLN A 94 -9.41 15.47 -1.72
CA GLN A 94 -8.31 16.42 -1.54
C GLN A 94 -7.87 17.00 -2.88
N ILE A 95 -7.49 18.29 -2.89
CA ILE A 95 -6.81 18.93 -4.02
C ILE A 95 -5.57 19.70 -3.53
N ALA A 96 -4.55 19.78 -4.38
CA ALA A 96 -3.45 20.72 -4.24
C ALA A 96 -3.60 21.83 -5.28
N LEU A 97 -3.28 23.07 -4.91
CA LEU A 97 -3.34 24.23 -5.80
C LEU A 97 -1.94 24.81 -5.92
N ALA A 98 -1.23 24.49 -7.00
CA ALA A 98 0.14 24.95 -7.19
C ALA A 98 0.19 26.44 -7.57
N ALA A 99 1.11 27.19 -6.97
CA ALA A 99 1.31 28.61 -7.27
C ALA A 99 1.72 28.86 -8.73
N SER A 100 2.31 27.85 -9.38
CA SER A 100 2.67 27.88 -10.81
C SER A 100 1.47 27.77 -11.75
N VAL A 101 0.28 27.43 -11.24
CA VAL A 101 -0.97 27.29 -11.99
C VAL A 101 -2.00 28.28 -11.45
N PRO A 102 -2.01 29.54 -11.93
CA PRO A 102 -2.80 30.63 -11.31
C PRO A 102 -4.32 30.51 -11.52
N ALA A 103 -4.75 29.66 -12.46
CA ALA A 103 -6.17 29.39 -12.72
C ALA A 103 -6.37 27.91 -13.04
N VAL A 104 -7.42 27.32 -12.47
CA VAL A 104 -7.74 25.90 -12.66
C VAL A 104 -9.26 25.69 -12.60
N ASP A 105 -9.77 24.77 -13.43
CA ASP A 105 -11.13 24.26 -13.30
C ASP A 105 -11.11 23.03 -12.40
N LEU A 106 -12.01 22.98 -11.42
CA LEU A 106 -12.12 21.89 -10.46
C LEU A 106 -12.40 20.56 -11.16
N ALA A 107 -13.08 20.55 -12.31
CA ALA A 107 -13.34 19.34 -13.09
C ALA A 107 -12.06 18.69 -13.64
N ASP A 108 -11.00 19.47 -13.89
CA ASP A 108 -9.73 18.97 -14.44
C ASP A 108 -8.87 18.29 -13.37
N ILE A 109 -9.03 18.69 -12.11
CA ILE A 109 -8.21 18.21 -10.98
C ILE A 109 -8.98 17.34 -10.00
N ALA A 110 -10.32 17.30 -10.07
CA ALA A 110 -11.13 16.43 -9.23
C ALA A 110 -10.82 14.96 -9.55
N PRO A 111 -10.48 14.13 -8.54
CA PRO A 111 -10.10 12.76 -8.78
C PRO A 111 -11.29 11.98 -9.35
N ALA A 112 -11.13 11.39 -10.52
CA ALA A 112 -12.04 10.37 -11.01
C ALA A 112 -11.83 9.12 -10.14
N ASP A 113 -12.77 8.84 -9.23
CA ASP A 113 -12.73 7.62 -8.45
C ASP A 113 -13.10 6.44 -9.37
N PRO A 114 -12.14 5.57 -9.74
CA PRO A 114 -12.41 4.43 -10.61
C PRO A 114 -13.07 3.27 -9.85
N SER A 115 -13.21 3.35 -8.52
CA SER A 115 -13.79 2.31 -7.67
C SER A 115 -15.30 2.45 -7.45
N THR A 116 -15.90 3.57 -7.87
CA THR A 116 -17.33 3.84 -7.72
C THR A 116 -18.23 3.66 -8.96
N PRO A 117 -17.76 3.44 -10.20
CA PRO A 117 -18.67 3.05 -11.26
C PRO A 117 -18.87 1.53 -11.24
N GLN A 118 -20.10 1.08 -10.98
CA GLN A 118 -20.53 -0.23 -11.45
C GLN A 118 -20.69 -0.17 -12.97
N TYR A 119 -19.61 -0.36 -13.73
CA TYR A 119 -19.73 -0.74 -15.14
C TYR A 119 -19.27 -2.19 -15.34
N VAL A 120 -19.96 -2.88 -16.24
CA VAL A 120 -19.49 -4.14 -16.83
C VAL A 120 -18.68 -3.76 -18.06
N ALA A 121 -17.39 -4.08 -18.10
CA ALA A 121 -16.62 -3.96 -19.32
C ALA A 121 -17.13 -4.99 -20.33
N VAL A 122 -17.57 -4.54 -21.51
CA VAL A 122 -17.90 -5.42 -22.64
C VAL A 122 -16.74 -5.35 -23.64
N PRO A 123 -15.91 -6.40 -23.78
CA PRO A 123 -14.94 -6.47 -24.86
C PRO A 123 -15.66 -6.52 -26.21
N GLY A 124 -15.36 -5.56 -27.10
CA GLY A 124 -15.82 -5.60 -28.49
C GLY A 124 -15.06 -6.66 -29.29
N PRO A 125 -15.68 -7.28 -30.32
CA PRO A 125 -15.00 -8.28 -31.14
C PRO A 125 -13.80 -7.69 -31.91
N PRO A 126 -12.74 -8.49 -32.17
CA PRO A 126 -11.61 -8.06 -32.99
C PRO A 126 -12.06 -7.59 -34.39
N GLY A 127 -11.51 -6.47 -34.86
CA GLY A 127 -11.77 -5.96 -36.21
C GLY A 127 -11.22 -6.89 -37.30
N PRO A 128 -11.83 -6.93 -38.50
CA PRO A 128 -11.38 -7.78 -39.60
C PRO A 128 -10.03 -7.33 -40.16
N ALA A 129 -9.24 -8.29 -40.66
CA ALA A 129 -7.96 -8.04 -41.32
C ALA A 129 -8.15 -7.28 -42.65
N GLY A 130 -7.28 -6.31 -42.93
CA GLY A 130 -7.32 -5.49 -44.15
C GLY A 130 -6.93 -6.26 -45.42
N GLU A 131 -7.53 -5.89 -46.55
CA GLU A 131 -7.30 -6.51 -47.86
C GLU A 131 -5.95 -6.11 -48.50
N LEU A 132 -5.38 -7.02 -49.30
CA LEU A 132 -4.16 -6.84 -50.09
C LEU A 132 -4.43 -5.96 -51.33
N GLY A 133 -3.58 -4.96 -51.60
CA GLY A 133 -3.75 -4.02 -52.72
C GLY A 133 -3.60 -4.64 -54.13
N PRO A 134 -4.13 -3.98 -55.18
CA PRO A 134 -4.22 -4.54 -56.54
C PRO A 134 -2.90 -4.53 -57.31
N GLN A 135 -2.73 -5.53 -58.19
CA GLN A 135 -1.59 -5.67 -59.12
C GLN A 135 -1.71 -4.70 -60.31
N GLY A 136 -0.60 -4.04 -60.68
CA GLY A 136 -0.54 -3.10 -61.81
C GLY A 136 -0.49 -3.79 -63.20
N PRO A 137 -0.92 -3.09 -64.28
CA PRO A 137 -1.04 -3.66 -65.63
C PRO A 137 0.31 -3.79 -66.37
N ALA A 138 0.40 -4.79 -67.26
CA ALA A 138 1.55 -5.04 -68.12
C ALA A 138 1.55 -4.16 -69.39
N GLY A 139 2.72 -3.65 -69.81
CA GLY A 139 2.90 -2.84 -71.03
C GLY A 139 3.17 -3.67 -72.30
N PRO A 140 2.93 -3.12 -73.52
CA PRO A 140 3.07 -3.86 -74.78
C PRO A 140 4.51 -3.89 -75.32
N ALA A 141 4.82 -4.90 -76.16
CA ALA A 141 6.14 -5.17 -76.73
C ALA A 141 6.52 -4.18 -77.86
N GLY A 142 7.72 -3.59 -77.79
CA GLY A 142 8.25 -2.67 -78.81
C GLY A 142 9.15 -3.37 -79.83
N ALA A 143 8.93 -3.10 -81.13
CA ALA A 143 9.91 -3.35 -82.17
C ALA A 143 11.14 -2.46 -81.97
N VAL A 144 12.35 -2.97 -82.24
CA VAL A 144 13.61 -2.22 -82.07
C VAL A 144 13.73 -1.20 -83.21
N HIS A 145 13.76 0.09 -82.87
CA HIS A 145 13.80 1.20 -83.84
C HIS A 145 15.23 1.71 -84.11
N SER A 146 16.24 1.20 -83.40
CA SER A 146 17.66 1.50 -83.63
C SER A 146 18.58 0.46 -83.00
N VAL A 147 19.72 0.17 -83.64
CA VAL A 147 20.81 -0.65 -83.08
C VAL A 147 22.13 0.05 -83.36
N ASN A 148 22.88 0.33 -82.29
CA ASN A 148 24.23 0.90 -82.34
C ASN A 148 24.40 2.16 -83.23
N GLY A 149 23.40 3.04 -83.23
CA GLY A 149 23.42 4.31 -83.97
C GLY A 149 22.82 4.25 -85.37
N HIS A 150 22.50 3.05 -85.88
CA HIS A 150 21.76 2.89 -87.13
C HIS A 150 20.25 3.00 -86.87
N THR A 151 19.56 3.84 -87.65
CA THR A 151 18.12 4.15 -87.53
C THR A 151 17.35 3.91 -88.83
N GLU A 152 17.99 3.25 -89.79
CA GLU A 152 17.42 2.91 -91.09
C GLU A 152 16.47 1.71 -90.97
N ALA A 153 15.52 1.59 -91.91
CA ALA A 153 14.49 0.54 -91.88
C ALA A 153 15.07 -0.89 -92.04
N ASP A 154 16.22 -1.02 -92.70
CA ASP A 154 17.01 -2.24 -92.81
C ASP A 154 18.41 -1.99 -92.21
N ILE A 155 18.65 -2.46 -90.99
CA ILE A 155 19.94 -2.27 -90.31
C ILE A 155 20.96 -3.30 -90.81
N VAL A 156 21.97 -2.88 -91.57
CA VAL A 156 23.12 -3.70 -91.97
C VAL A 156 24.30 -3.40 -91.05
N LEU A 157 24.66 -4.37 -90.20
CA LEU A 157 25.79 -4.24 -89.26
C LEU A 157 27.08 -4.81 -89.89
N GLY A 158 28.15 -4.01 -89.89
CA GLY A 158 29.51 -4.44 -90.17
C GLY A 158 30.23 -4.95 -88.91
N ALA A 159 31.43 -5.52 -89.07
CA ALA A 159 32.17 -6.10 -87.96
C ALA A 159 32.46 -5.11 -86.81
N ALA A 160 32.67 -3.83 -87.12
CA ALA A 160 32.84 -2.79 -86.12
C ALA A 160 31.56 -2.51 -85.31
N ASP A 161 30.38 -2.63 -85.94
CA ASP A 161 29.10 -2.35 -85.30
C ASP A 161 28.70 -3.42 -84.26
N VAL A 162 29.34 -4.58 -84.28
CA VAL A 162 29.08 -5.69 -83.33
C VAL A 162 30.33 -6.14 -82.58
N ALA A 163 31.43 -5.38 -82.67
CA ALA A 163 32.74 -5.75 -82.13
C ALA A 163 33.21 -7.16 -82.59
N ALA A 164 32.82 -7.58 -83.79
CA ALA A 164 33.23 -8.85 -84.37
C ALA A 164 34.67 -8.77 -84.87
N LEU A 165 35.40 -9.87 -84.67
CA LEU A 165 36.76 -10.01 -85.15
C LEU A 165 36.80 -10.17 -86.67
N ALA A 166 37.59 -9.34 -87.36
CA ALA A 166 37.85 -9.55 -88.78
C ALA A 166 38.64 -10.85 -88.99
N ALA A 167 38.20 -11.68 -89.95
CA ALA A 167 38.85 -12.96 -90.24
C ALA A 167 40.36 -12.83 -90.52
N ALA A 168 40.81 -11.69 -91.07
CA ALA A 168 42.21 -11.41 -91.36
C ALA A 168 43.09 -11.14 -90.12
N SER A 169 42.51 -10.81 -88.96
CA SER A 169 43.24 -10.58 -87.71
C SER A 169 43.22 -11.77 -86.75
N ALA A 170 42.49 -12.84 -87.09
CA ALA A 170 42.49 -14.08 -86.33
C ALA A 170 43.77 -14.89 -86.60
N GLY A 171 44.59 -15.10 -85.57
CA GLY A 171 45.80 -15.94 -85.63
C GLY A 171 46.98 -15.34 -86.38
N ALA A 172 46.90 -14.05 -86.77
CA ALA A 172 47.98 -13.31 -87.43
C ALA A 172 48.90 -12.61 -86.40
N PRO A 173 50.20 -12.39 -86.71
CA PRO A 173 51.06 -11.56 -85.88
C PRO A 173 50.49 -10.15 -85.68
N GLY A 174 50.36 -9.70 -84.43
CA GLY A 174 49.72 -8.42 -84.09
C GLY A 174 48.18 -8.45 -84.11
N GLY A 175 47.57 -9.61 -84.38
CA GLY A 175 46.13 -9.86 -84.27
C GLY A 175 45.73 -10.49 -82.93
N VAL A 176 44.59 -11.18 -82.91
CA VAL A 176 44.11 -11.93 -81.74
C VAL A 176 44.31 -13.42 -81.94
N ALA A 177 44.71 -14.12 -80.87
CA ALA A 177 44.92 -15.56 -80.90
C ALA A 177 43.60 -16.32 -81.12
N THR A 178 43.66 -17.42 -81.88
CA THR A 178 42.54 -18.35 -82.06
C THR A 178 42.70 -19.56 -81.15
N LEU A 179 41.60 -20.24 -80.82
CA LEU A 179 41.66 -21.55 -80.16
C LEU A 179 41.63 -22.68 -81.19
N GLY A 180 42.43 -23.72 -80.97
CA GLY A 180 42.40 -24.98 -81.68
C GLY A 180 41.23 -25.85 -81.25
N ALA A 181 41.11 -27.04 -81.85
CA ALA A 181 40.02 -27.98 -81.55
C ALA A 181 40.05 -28.53 -80.11
N ASP A 182 41.19 -28.41 -79.43
CA ASP A 182 41.40 -28.73 -78.02
C ASP A 182 41.05 -27.56 -77.07
N GLY A 183 40.62 -26.42 -77.62
CA GLY A 183 40.32 -25.22 -76.86
C GLY A 183 41.55 -24.44 -76.39
N LEU A 184 42.74 -24.75 -76.93
CA LEU A 184 44.00 -24.06 -76.59
C LEU A 184 44.48 -23.16 -77.72
N VAL A 185 45.25 -22.13 -77.41
CA VAL A 185 45.93 -21.33 -78.44
C VAL A 185 46.98 -22.21 -79.12
N PRO A 186 46.95 -22.40 -80.46
CA PRO A 186 47.95 -23.20 -81.15
C PRO A 186 49.36 -22.73 -80.83
N ALA A 187 50.29 -23.67 -80.61
CA ALA A 187 51.65 -23.37 -80.19
C ALA A 187 52.38 -22.39 -81.15
N ALA A 188 52.04 -22.40 -82.43
CA ALA A 188 52.57 -21.48 -83.44
C ALA A 188 52.18 -20.00 -83.20
N GLN A 189 51.14 -19.73 -82.43
CA GLN A 189 50.68 -18.38 -82.07
C GLN A 189 51.20 -17.93 -80.69
N LEU A 190 51.89 -18.80 -79.96
CA LEU A 190 52.52 -18.46 -78.69
C LEU A 190 53.94 -17.92 -78.92
N PRO A 191 54.42 -16.96 -78.10
CA PRO A 191 55.82 -16.56 -78.08
C PRO A 191 56.73 -17.76 -77.79
N ALA A 192 57.89 -17.83 -78.43
CA ALA A 192 58.87 -18.89 -78.18
C ALA A 192 59.35 -18.84 -76.72
N GLY A 193 58.88 -19.78 -75.88
CA GLY A 193 59.22 -19.88 -74.46
C GLY A 193 58.01 -19.89 -73.52
N GLY A 194 57.02 -20.75 -73.78
CA GLY A 194 55.73 -20.83 -73.07
C GLY A 194 55.80 -20.56 -71.57
N GLY A 195 55.04 -19.56 -71.13
CA GLY A 195 55.00 -19.06 -69.75
C GLY A 195 54.35 -20.02 -68.76
N ALA A 196 55.10 -21.02 -68.31
CA ALA A 196 54.88 -21.65 -67.01
C ALA A 196 55.86 -21.04 -65.99
N VAL A 197 55.40 -20.92 -64.74
CA VAL A 197 56.20 -20.46 -63.61
C VAL A 197 57.55 -21.21 -63.60
N ALA A 198 58.66 -20.49 -63.73
CA ALA A 198 59.98 -21.12 -63.82
C ALA A 198 60.34 -21.89 -62.53
N SER A 199 59.89 -21.42 -61.37
CA SER A 199 59.99 -22.14 -60.10
C SER A 199 58.99 -21.66 -59.05
N VAL A 200 58.59 -22.53 -58.11
CA VAL A 200 57.93 -22.15 -56.85
C VAL A 200 58.90 -22.43 -55.70
N ASN A 201 59.29 -21.38 -54.98
CA ASN A 201 60.29 -21.45 -53.91
C ASN A 201 61.61 -22.14 -54.35
N GLY A 202 62.06 -21.88 -55.59
CA GLY A 202 63.29 -22.43 -56.15
C GLY A 202 63.18 -23.83 -56.76
N MET A 203 62.02 -24.50 -56.66
CA MET A 203 61.78 -25.82 -57.28
C MET A 203 61.20 -25.66 -58.69
N THR A 204 61.77 -26.37 -59.67
CA THR A 204 61.32 -26.36 -61.08
C THR A 204 60.75 -27.72 -61.49
N GLY A 205 59.84 -27.78 -62.46
CA GLY A 205 59.19 -29.03 -62.91
C GLY A 205 57.93 -29.37 -62.10
N ASP A 206 57.65 -30.66 -61.91
CA ASP A 206 56.55 -31.13 -61.05
C ASP A 206 56.84 -30.79 -59.58
N VAL A 207 56.23 -29.72 -59.06
CA VAL A 207 56.49 -29.23 -57.70
C VAL A 207 55.67 -30.01 -56.68
N GLN A 208 56.34 -30.78 -55.82
CA GLN A 208 55.72 -31.42 -54.65
C GLN A 208 55.99 -30.59 -53.38
N LEU A 209 54.97 -29.95 -52.82
CA LEU A 209 55.08 -29.10 -51.63
C LEU A 209 54.92 -29.94 -50.35
N THR A 210 55.87 -29.85 -49.42
CA THR A 210 55.76 -30.38 -48.06
C THR A 210 55.37 -29.27 -47.08
N ALA A 211 54.87 -29.65 -45.89
CA ALA A 211 54.49 -28.70 -44.85
C ALA A 211 55.64 -27.75 -44.47
N ASP A 212 56.87 -28.26 -44.44
CA ASP A 212 58.08 -27.48 -44.15
C ASP A 212 58.37 -26.45 -45.25
N ALA A 213 58.11 -26.80 -46.52
CA ALA A 213 58.33 -25.91 -47.66
C ALA A 213 57.38 -24.69 -47.67
N LEU A 214 56.28 -24.77 -46.91
CA LEU A 214 55.27 -23.72 -46.77
C LEU A 214 55.40 -22.92 -45.46
N GLY A 215 56.36 -23.28 -44.59
CA GLY A 215 56.52 -22.65 -43.28
C GLY A 215 55.41 -23.01 -42.28
N ALA A 216 54.77 -24.19 -42.44
CA ALA A 216 53.79 -24.67 -41.47
C ALA A 216 54.46 -24.92 -40.10
N LEU A 217 53.84 -24.44 -39.02
CA LEU A 217 54.36 -24.65 -37.67
C LEU A 217 54.22 -26.12 -37.27
N THR A 218 55.25 -26.66 -36.60
CA THR A 218 55.14 -27.96 -35.94
C THR A 218 54.18 -27.86 -34.75
N PRO A 219 53.55 -28.97 -34.30
CA PRO A 219 52.66 -28.97 -33.14
C PRO A 219 53.28 -28.30 -31.91
N ALA A 220 54.55 -28.60 -31.60
CA ALA A 220 55.28 -28.00 -30.48
C ALA A 220 55.50 -26.48 -30.63
N ALA A 221 55.69 -25.97 -31.85
CA ALA A 221 55.81 -24.53 -32.09
C ALA A 221 54.45 -23.82 -32.04
N GLY A 222 53.37 -24.52 -32.40
CA GLY A 222 52.00 -24.08 -32.18
C GLY A 222 51.68 -23.93 -30.69
N ASP A 223 51.99 -24.96 -29.90
CA ASP A 223 51.75 -25.01 -28.44
C ASP A 223 52.49 -23.91 -27.67
N ALA A 224 53.62 -23.42 -28.21
CA ALA A 224 54.37 -22.31 -27.62
C ALA A 224 53.80 -20.92 -28.00
N ARG A 225 53.14 -20.78 -29.16
CA ARG A 225 52.54 -19.50 -29.61
C ARG A 225 51.10 -19.32 -29.16
N TYR A 226 50.36 -20.41 -28.99
CA TYR A 226 48.96 -20.40 -28.63
C TYR A 226 48.80 -21.06 -27.26
N VAL A 227 48.11 -20.39 -26.34
CA VAL A 227 47.86 -20.94 -25.00
C VAL A 227 47.04 -22.22 -25.12
N ALA A 228 47.61 -23.35 -24.70
CA ALA A 228 46.89 -24.61 -24.63
C ALA A 228 45.70 -24.48 -23.66
N LEU A 229 44.55 -25.07 -24.01
CA LEU A 229 43.30 -24.97 -23.22
C LEU A 229 43.49 -25.30 -21.73
N GLY A 230 44.45 -26.17 -21.38
CA GLY A 230 44.78 -26.52 -20.01
C GLY A 230 45.50 -25.42 -19.21
N ALA A 231 45.97 -24.34 -19.83
CA ALA A 231 46.69 -23.24 -19.16
C ALA A 231 45.84 -21.97 -18.94
N ALA A 232 44.53 -22.02 -19.24
CA ALA A 232 43.62 -20.91 -18.94
C ALA A 232 43.58 -20.63 -17.42
N PRO A 233 43.58 -19.34 -16.99
CA PRO A 233 43.65 -18.97 -15.57
C PRO A 233 42.42 -19.39 -14.75
N VAL A 234 41.30 -19.70 -15.40
CA VAL A 234 40.11 -20.28 -14.76
C VAL A 234 39.92 -21.70 -15.31
N ARG A 235 40.10 -22.70 -14.45
CA ARG A 235 39.93 -24.13 -14.79
C ARG A 235 38.58 -24.69 -14.34
N SER A 236 38.02 -24.12 -13.27
CA SER A 236 36.71 -24.51 -12.75
C SER A 236 36.06 -23.36 -11.99
N VAL A 237 34.74 -23.30 -12.00
CA VAL A 237 33.94 -22.48 -11.08
C VAL A 237 32.92 -23.39 -10.42
N ASN A 238 32.97 -23.49 -9.09
CA ASN A 238 32.08 -24.36 -8.30
C ASN A 238 31.99 -25.80 -8.87
N ASP A 239 33.14 -26.45 -9.04
CA ASP A 239 33.31 -27.82 -9.57
C ASP A 239 32.93 -28.07 -11.04
N LEU A 240 32.41 -27.06 -11.76
CA LEU A 240 32.15 -27.15 -13.20
C LEU A 240 33.42 -26.83 -14.00
N THR A 241 33.69 -27.61 -15.05
CA THR A 241 34.83 -27.43 -15.97
C THR A 241 34.31 -27.31 -17.42
N GLY A 242 35.04 -26.61 -18.30
CA GLY A 242 34.65 -26.42 -19.71
C GLY A 242 33.83 -25.15 -19.95
N GLU A 243 32.79 -25.21 -20.78
CA GLU A 243 31.82 -24.12 -20.96
C GLU A 243 30.96 -23.98 -19.70
N VAL A 244 31.23 -22.93 -18.90
CA VAL A 244 30.59 -22.75 -17.59
C VAL A 244 29.34 -21.88 -17.71
N VAL A 245 28.18 -22.48 -17.54
CA VAL A 245 26.91 -21.78 -17.34
C VAL A 245 26.57 -21.84 -15.85
N LEU A 246 26.57 -20.69 -15.17
CA LEU A 246 26.26 -20.60 -13.74
C LEU A 246 24.77 -20.32 -13.53
N THR A 247 24.16 -21.05 -12.61
CA THR A 247 22.86 -20.74 -12.00
C THR A 247 23.05 -20.07 -10.65
N ALA A 248 21.98 -19.48 -10.10
CA ALA A 248 22.03 -18.87 -8.77
C ALA A 248 22.46 -19.87 -7.67
N ALA A 249 22.07 -21.15 -7.81
CA ALA A 249 22.44 -22.20 -6.88
C ALA A 249 23.95 -22.47 -6.85
N ASP A 250 24.63 -22.34 -8.00
CA ASP A 250 26.08 -22.62 -8.14
C ASP A 250 26.97 -21.62 -7.39
N VAL A 251 26.40 -20.50 -6.94
CA VAL A 251 27.14 -19.45 -6.21
C VAL A 251 26.48 -19.11 -4.88
N THR A 252 25.57 -19.96 -4.39
CA THR A 252 24.75 -19.69 -3.18
C THR A 252 23.99 -18.36 -3.24
N ALA A 253 23.71 -17.87 -4.45
CA ALA A 253 22.89 -16.68 -4.65
C ALA A 253 21.41 -17.06 -4.53
N VAL A 254 20.64 -16.18 -3.90
CA VAL A 254 19.18 -16.27 -3.91
C VAL A 254 18.68 -15.62 -5.21
N PRO A 255 17.74 -16.24 -5.95
CA PRO A 255 17.15 -15.63 -7.12
C PRO A 255 16.58 -14.24 -6.82
N ALA A 256 16.66 -13.35 -7.81
CA ALA A 256 16.06 -12.02 -7.70
C ALA A 256 14.57 -12.14 -7.37
N GLY A 257 14.13 -11.53 -6.26
CA GLY A 257 12.73 -11.56 -5.79
C GLY A 257 12.40 -12.62 -4.72
N GLU A 258 13.34 -13.49 -4.36
CA GLU A 258 13.13 -14.51 -3.32
C GLU A 258 13.62 -14.12 -1.91
N ALA A 259 14.59 -13.20 -1.80
CA ALA A 259 15.07 -12.67 -0.52
C ALA A 259 14.87 -11.16 -0.40
N VAL A 260 14.69 -10.70 0.85
CA VAL A 260 14.76 -9.29 1.21
C VAL A 260 16.22 -8.95 1.55
N LEU A 261 16.82 -8.03 0.81
CA LEU A 261 18.20 -7.55 1.03
C LEU A 261 18.28 -6.66 2.28
N LEU A 262 19.50 -6.52 2.83
CA LEU A 262 19.76 -5.70 4.02
C LEU A 262 19.91 -4.20 3.72
N ALA A 263 19.89 -3.80 2.44
CA ALA A 263 20.09 -2.43 2.00
C ALA A 263 19.22 -2.11 0.78
N GLY A 264 18.83 -0.83 0.67
CA GLY A 264 17.98 -0.32 -0.41
C GLY A 264 16.49 -0.59 -0.19
N ASP A 265 15.66 0.27 -0.77
CA ASP A 265 14.22 0.12 -0.77
C ASP A 265 13.84 -1.09 -1.62
N GLN A 266 12.93 -1.93 -1.11
CA GLN A 266 12.49 -3.14 -1.78
C GLN A 266 10.98 -3.22 -1.82
N THR A 267 10.47 -3.49 -3.02
CA THR A 267 9.06 -3.76 -3.24
C THR A 267 8.89 -5.27 -3.41
N VAL A 268 8.01 -5.86 -2.61
CA VAL A 268 7.68 -7.28 -2.69
C VAL A 268 6.25 -7.40 -3.19
N GLU A 269 6.07 -7.92 -4.41
CA GLU A 269 4.76 -8.19 -4.99
C GLU A 269 4.25 -9.58 -4.62
N GLY A 270 2.91 -9.71 -4.51
CA GLY A 270 2.23 -10.98 -4.25
C GLY A 270 2.15 -11.39 -2.76
N THR A 271 1.55 -12.55 -2.50
CA THR A 271 1.41 -13.09 -1.14
C THR A 271 2.70 -13.78 -0.71
N LYS A 272 3.28 -13.33 0.41
CA LYS A 272 4.40 -14.02 1.08
C LYS A 272 3.94 -14.67 2.38
N THR A 273 4.49 -15.82 2.72
CA THR A 273 4.22 -16.53 3.98
C THR A 273 5.46 -16.44 4.87
N PHE A 274 5.30 -15.86 6.05
CA PHE A 274 6.36 -15.82 7.06
C PHE A 274 6.08 -16.87 8.14
N ALA A 275 7.08 -17.70 8.45
CA ALA A 275 6.98 -18.67 9.55
C ALA A 275 6.87 -17.96 10.93
N VAL A 276 7.45 -16.77 11.03
CA VAL A 276 7.33 -15.85 12.17
C VAL A 276 6.97 -14.47 11.62
N PRO A 277 5.90 -13.81 12.11
CA PRO A 277 5.56 -12.47 11.66
C PRO A 277 6.74 -11.50 11.78
N PRO A 278 6.98 -10.64 10.77
CA PRO A 278 8.00 -9.60 10.85
C PRO A 278 7.80 -8.71 12.08
N ALA A 279 8.89 -8.35 12.77
CA ALA A 279 8.89 -7.45 13.91
C ALA A 279 9.77 -6.22 13.63
N THR A 280 9.38 -5.06 14.18
CA THR A 280 10.11 -3.81 14.03
C THR A 280 10.37 -3.16 15.39
N THR A 281 11.56 -2.57 15.56
CA THR A 281 11.92 -1.72 16.71
C THR A 281 11.68 -0.24 16.44
N ALA A 282 11.51 0.16 15.17
CA ALA A 282 11.29 1.53 14.78
C ALA A 282 9.86 1.99 15.14
N ALA A 283 9.74 3.24 15.57
CA ALA A 283 8.44 3.90 15.64
C ALA A 283 7.99 4.31 14.23
N PRO A 284 6.69 4.24 13.91
CA PRO A 284 6.19 4.70 12.62
C PRO A 284 6.40 6.20 12.46
N THR A 285 6.87 6.60 11.28
CA THR A 285 7.08 8.00 10.88
C THR A 285 6.08 8.46 9.82
N THR A 286 5.30 7.53 9.26
CA THR A 286 4.22 7.75 8.28
C THR A 286 3.02 6.87 8.63
N ASP A 287 1.83 7.23 8.13
CA ASP A 287 0.58 6.52 8.44
C ASP A 287 0.57 5.08 7.91
N ASP A 288 1.28 4.81 6.82
CA ASP A 288 1.36 3.49 6.17
C ASP A 288 2.43 2.57 6.78
N ALA A 289 3.17 3.04 7.79
CA ALA A 289 4.18 2.24 8.44
C ALA A 289 3.54 1.13 9.30
N LEU A 290 4.06 -0.10 9.16
CA LEU A 290 3.74 -1.18 10.09
C LEU A 290 4.19 -0.79 11.51
N THR A 291 3.30 -0.90 12.49
CA THR A 291 3.56 -0.46 13.87
C THR A 291 3.64 -1.64 14.84
N ARG A 292 4.53 -1.55 15.82
CA ARG A 292 4.55 -2.51 16.94
C ARG A 292 3.39 -2.22 17.89
N ARG A 293 2.73 -3.25 18.41
CA ARG A 293 1.65 -3.12 19.40
C ARG A 293 2.01 -2.19 20.57
N GLY A 294 3.21 -2.33 21.13
CA GLY A 294 3.65 -1.47 22.23
C GLY A 294 3.83 0.01 21.88
N TYR A 295 3.92 0.37 20.59
CA TYR A 295 3.87 1.76 20.14
C TYR A 295 2.42 2.24 20.12
N VAL A 296 1.50 1.46 19.53
CA VAL A 296 0.05 1.75 19.52
C VAL A 296 -0.49 1.92 20.94
N ASP A 297 -0.12 1.01 21.85
CA ASP A 297 -0.52 1.06 23.26
C ASP A 297 0.04 2.31 23.97
N ALA A 298 1.17 2.86 23.52
CA ALA A 298 1.78 4.07 24.07
C ALA A 298 1.23 5.38 23.48
N VAL A 299 0.90 5.39 22.19
CA VAL A 299 0.42 6.61 21.50
C VAL A 299 -1.09 6.77 21.47
N SER A 300 -1.86 5.67 21.59
CA SER A 300 -3.31 5.75 21.82
C SER A 300 -3.66 6.42 23.17
N SER A 301 -2.66 6.75 23.98
CA SER A 301 -2.74 7.38 25.30
C SER A 301 -2.02 8.72 25.43
N ALA A 302 -1.68 9.45 24.35
CA ALA A 302 -1.02 10.75 24.52
C ALA A 302 -1.91 11.71 25.34
N GLY A 303 -1.56 11.91 26.61
CA GLY A 303 -2.28 12.75 27.58
C GLY A 303 -3.45 12.10 28.35
N THR A 304 -3.74 10.80 28.17
CA THR A 304 -4.81 10.10 28.92
C THR A 304 -4.28 8.83 29.57
N TRP A 305 -4.56 8.61 30.86
CA TRP A 305 -4.16 7.38 31.54
C TRP A 305 -4.98 6.21 31.00
N SER A 306 -4.31 5.10 30.68
CA SER A 306 -4.97 3.84 30.30
C SER A 306 -5.08 2.89 31.50
N PRO A 307 -5.99 1.89 31.48
CA PRO A 307 -6.06 0.89 32.55
C PRO A 307 -4.70 0.26 32.85
N SER A 308 -3.95 -0.11 31.82
CA SER A 308 -2.63 -0.73 31.94
C SER A 308 -1.59 0.20 32.55
N ALA A 309 -1.68 1.51 32.31
CA ALA A 309 -0.78 2.48 32.93
C ALA A 309 -0.93 2.53 34.46
N MET A 310 -2.09 2.09 34.98
CA MET A 310 -2.38 1.98 36.41
C MET A 310 -2.39 0.52 36.92
N GLY A 311 -1.92 -0.43 36.11
CA GLY A 311 -1.84 -1.86 36.50
C GLY A 311 -3.14 -2.65 36.37
N PHE A 312 -4.15 -2.13 35.65
CA PHE A 312 -5.41 -2.82 35.37
C PHE A 312 -5.48 -3.37 33.94
N HIS A 313 -6.25 -4.42 33.74
CA HIS A 313 -6.59 -4.96 32.41
C HIS A 313 -7.69 -4.15 31.71
N GLY A 314 -8.57 -3.54 32.49
CA GLY A 314 -9.67 -2.69 32.03
C GLY A 314 -10.37 -2.04 33.22
N TRP A 315 -11.06 -0.92 32.98
CA TRP A 315 -11.90 -0.23 33.97
C TRP A 315 -13.19 0.26 33.34
N SER A 316 -14.19 0.62 34.16
CA SER A 316 -15.45 1.17 33.65
C SER A 316 -15.30 2.59 33.09
N PHE A 317 -14.38 3.38 33.65
CA PHE A 317 -13.97 4.70 33.17
C PHE A 317 -12.67 5.14 33.88
N ASP A 318 -12.00 6.17 33.36
CA ASP A 318 -10.82 6.76 33.99
C ASP A 318 -11.19 7.27 35.40
N PRO A 319 -10.53 6.82 36.48
CA PRO A 319 -10.82 7.28 37.84
C PRO A 319 -10.66 8.80 38.02
N ALA A 320 -9.93 9.52 37.16
CA ALA A 320 -9.87 10.99 37.19
C ALA A 320 -11.22 11.65 36.88
N ALA A 321 -12.14 10.94 36.22
CA ALA A 321 -13.50 11.40 35.96
C ALA A 321 -14.47 11.13 37.15
N SER A 322 -13.96 10.72 38.32
CA SER A 322 -14.74 10.36 39.50
C SER A 322 -14.70 11.42 40.59
N SER A 323 -15.61 11.32 41.57
CA SER A 323 -15.57 12.12 42.79
C SER A 323 -15.74 11.22 44.00
N ALA A 324 -14.91 11.43 45.02
CA ALA A 324 -15.08 10.81 46.33
C ALA A 324 -16.08 11.58 47.22
N ASN A 325 -16.50 12.78 46.82
CA ASN A 325 -17.49 13.60 47.56
C ASN A 325 -18.94 13.19 47.26
N SER A 326 -19.17 12.46 46.18
CA SER A 326 -20.46 11.88 45.82
C SER A 326 -20.26 10.40 45.58
N VAL A 327 -20.71 9.58 46.53
CA VAL A 327 -20.48 8.12 46.56
C VAL A 327 -21.75 7.35 46.24
N GLN A 328 -21.62 6.10 45.82
CA GLN A 328 -22.73 5.18 45.69
C GLN A 328 -22.79 4.24 46.89
N TYR A 329 -23.86 4.36 47.68
CA TYR A 329 -24.27 3.31 48.61
C TYR A 329 -25.23 2.36 47.88
N CYS A 330 -24.98 1.07 47.97
CA CYS A 330 -25.77 0.06 47.29
C CYS A 330 -27.05 -0.26 48.07
N ILE A 331 -28.18 -0.36 47.39
CA ILE A 331 -29.46 -0.80 47.97
C ILE A 331 -29.41 -2.30 48.27
N ASN A 332 -29.87 -2.68 49.46
CA ASN A 332 -29.92 -4.06 49.92
C ASN A 332 -30.67 -4.95 48.92
N GLY A 333 -30.05 -6.04 48.51
CA GLY A 333 -30.60 -7.04 47.61
C GLY A 333 -30.65 -6.64 46.13
N TRP A 334 -30.05 -5.51 45.75
CA TRP A 334 -29.94 -5.09 44.35
C TRP A 334 -28.62 -5.57 43.76
N VAL A 335 -28.68 -6.14 42.55
CA VAL A 335 -27.50 -6.53 41.78
C VAL A 335 -27.17 -5.43 40.79
N TYR A 336 -26.14 -4.66 41.09
CA TYR A 336 -25.60 -3.63 40.20
C TYR A 336 -24.67 -4.24 39.18
N LEU A 337 -24.68 -3.72 37.96
CA LEU A 337 -23.85 -4.12 36.84
C LEU A 337 -23.00 -2.95 36.37
N ILE A 338 -21.69 -3.17 36.31
CA ILE A 338 -20.66 -2.20 35.95
C ILE A 338 -19.90 -2.75 34.74
N GLY A 339 -20.07 -2.10 33.59
CA GLY A 339 -19.51 -2.50 32.32
C GLY A 339 -18.01 -2.19 32.23
N ILE A 340 -17.21 -3.16 31.82
CA ILE A 340 -15.77 -3.03 31.63
C ILE A 340 -15.40 -3.56 30.23
N PRO A 341 -14.83 -2.72 29.35
CA PRO A 341 -14.24 -3.18 28.11
C PRO A 341 -12.83 -3.75 28.34
N LEU A 342 -12.51 -4.86 27.64
CA LEU A 342 -11.17 -5.40 27.50
C LEU A 342 -10.76 -5.35 26.03
N HIS A 343 -9.60 -4.75 25.75
CA HIS A 343 -9.06 -4.59 24.40
C HIS A 343 -8.04 -5.67 24.02
N ALA A 344 -7.64 -6.52 24.96
CA ALA A 344 -6.71 -7.62 24.77
C ALA A 344 -7.10 -8.82 25.66
N PRO A 345 -6.65 -10.04 25.33
CA PRO A 345 -6.80 -11.18 26.23
C PRO A 345 -6.13 -10.90 27.58
N ALA A 346 -6.77 -11.29 28.68
CA ALA A 346 -6.30 -11.05 30.03
C ALA A 346 -6.66 -12.19 30.98
N LEU A 347 -5.72 -12.59 31.83
CA LEU A 347 -5.99 -13.52 32.92
C LEU A 347 -6.51 -12.71 34.12
N VAL A 348 -7.83 -12.56 34.21
CA VAL A 348 -8.48 -11.79 35.27
C VAL A 348 -8.45 -12.57 36.57
N LYS A 349 -7.81 -11.99 37.59
CA LYS A 349 -7.66 -12.56 38.93
C LYS A 349 -8.53 -11.82 39.93
N ASN A 350 -8.77 -10.53 39.72
CA ASN A 350 -9.44 -9.68 40.69
C ASN A 350 -10.52 -8.80 40.04
N VAL A 351 -11.57 -8.55 40.82
CA VAL A 351 -12.45 -7.38 40.65
C VAL A 351 -11.96 -6.31 41.61
N VAL A 352 -11.87 -5.07 41.14
CA VAL A 352 -11.29 -3.96 41.92
C VAL A 352 -12.31 -2.83 42.03
N PHE A 353 -12.39 -2.23 43.22
CA PHE A 353 -13.19 -1.03 43.49
C PHE A 353 -12.33 0.01 44.20
N TYR A 354 -12.75 1.28 44.15
CA TYR A 354 -12.29 2.29 45.09
C TYR A 354 -13.40 2.59 46.08
N VAL A 355 -13.08 2.50 47.37
CA VAL A 355 -14.00 2.69 48.48
C VAL A 355 -13.57 3.94 49.26
N PRO A 356 -14.20 5.10 49.03
CA PRO A 356 -13.86 6.34 49.74
C PRO A 356 -14.07 6.28 51.25
N GLY A 357 -15.00 5.44 51.72
CA GLY A 357 -15.33 5.36 53.13
C GLY A 357 -16.08 4.09 53.49
N TYR A 358 -15.66 3.42 54.56
CA TYR A 358 -16.43 2.39 55.23
C TYR A 358 -15.97 2.27 56.69
N ALA A 359 -16.90 2.35 57.64
CA ALA A 359 -16.57 2.30 59.06
C ALA A 359 -16.16 0.89 59.55
N GLY A 360 -16.36 -0.17 58.77
CA GLY A 360 -16.08 -1.54 59.21
C GLY A 360 -16.94 -1.99 60.40
N ASN A 361 -18.15 -1.44 60.53
CA ASN A 361 -19.07 -1.63 61.65
C ASN A 361 -19.72 -3.03 61.75
N ASN A 362 -19.14 -4.06 61.11
CA ASN A 362 -19.68 -5.42 60.99
C ASN A 362 -21.11 -5.52 60.44
N ALA A 363 -21.62 -4.44 59.84
CA ALA A 363 -23.02 -4.40 59.41
C ALA A 363 -23.20 -4.78 57.92
N LEU A 364 -22.09 -4.97 57.19
CA LEU A 364 -22.07 -5.65 55.90
C LEU A 364 -22.38 -7.16 56.13
N SER A 365 -23.41 -7.67 55.47
CA SER A 365 -23.82 -9.06 55.54
C SER A 365 -22.86 -9.96 54.77
N SER A 366 -22.66 -11.18 55.27
CA SER A 366 -21.91 -12.24 54.58
C SER A 366 -22.50 -12.59 53.20
N SER A 367 -23.75 -12.21 52.93
CA SER A 367 -24.43 -12.34 51.64
C SER A 367 -24.06 -11.24 50.63
N SER A 368 -22.92 -10.56 50.79
CA SER A 368 -22.44 -9.52 49.88
C SER A 368 -21.30 -10.05 49.01
N TYR A 369 -21.38 -9.87 47.70
CA TYR A 369 -20.45 -10.47 46.74
C TYR A 369 -20.20 -9.55 45.55
N ALA A 370 -19.01 -9.70 44.94
CA ALA A 370 -18.75 -9.22 43.60
C ALA A 370 -18.48 -10.41 42.66
N GLY A 371 -18.69 -10.20 41.36
CA GLY A 371 -18.48 -11.25 40.36
C GLY A 371 -18.23 -10.68 38.98
N LEU A 372 -17.74 -11.53 38.09
CA LEU A 372 -17.46 -11.21 36.70
C LEU A 372 -18.45 -11.96 35.79
N TYR A 373 -19.00 -11.25 34.82
CA TYR A 373 -19.95 -11.76 33.84
C TYR A 373 -19.51 -11.40 32.43
N THR A 374 -19.72 -12.33 31.50
CA THR A 374 -19.60 -12.05 30.06
C THR A 374 -20.71 -11.09 29.59
N GLU A 375 -20.56 -10.47 28.42
CA GLU A 375 -21.63 -9.71 27.75
C GLU A 375 -22.93 -10.51 27.53
N ALA A 376 -22.86 -11.85 27.47
CA ALA A 376 -24.03 -12.73 27.38
C ALA A 376 -24.74 -12.98 28.73
N GLY A 377 -24.32 -12.32 29.81
CA GLY A 377 -24.94 -12.46 31.14
C GLY A 377 -24.58 -13.75 31.90
N LYS A 378 -23.60 -14.54 31.43
CA LYS A 378 -23.06 -15.71 32.15
C LYS A 378 -22.02 -15.32 33.19
N ARG A 379 -22.14 -15.80 34.42
CA ARG A 379 -21.13 -15.62 35.48
C ARG A 379 -19.91 -16.48 35.19
N VAL A 380 -18.74 -15.85 35.18
CA VAL A 380 -17.43 -16.49 34.94
C VAL A 380 -16.45 -16.30 36.09
N GLY A 381 -16.76 -15.44 37.05
CA GLY A 381 -16.00 -15.26 38.28
C GLY A 381 -16.90 -14.87 39.44
N LEU A 382 -16.51 -15.26 40.65
CA LEU A 382 -17.16 -14.88 41.91
C LEU A 382 -16.09 -14.63 42.96
N THR A 383 -16.26 -13.62 43.79
CA THR A 383 -15.35 -13.35 44.93
C THR A 383 -15.78 -14.13 46.17
N ALA A 384 -14.90 -14.20 47.17
CA ALA A 384 -15.35 -14.46 48.53
C ALA A 384 -16.32 -13.36 49.02
N SER A 385 -16.92 -13.56 50.20
CA SER A 385 -17.82 -12.56 50.80
C SER A 385 -17.10 -11.23 51.01
N LEU A 386 -17.74 -10.13 50.62
CA LEU A 386 -17.17 -8.79 50.72
C LEU A 386 -16.92 -8.36 52.17
N THR A 387 -17.54 -8.99 53.16
CA THR A 387 -17.24 -8.77 54.59
C THR A 387 -15.80 -9.08 54.94
N THR A 388 -15.18 -10.02 54.22
CA THR A 388 -13.78 -10.42 54.42
C THR A 388 -12.82 -9.65 53.52
N LEU A 389 -13.33 -8.96 52.50
CA LEU A 389 -12.52 -8.32 51.45
C LEU A 389 -12.51 -6.79 51.54
N ILE A 390 -13.57 -6.19 52.07
CA ILE A 390 -13.67 -4.74 52.27
C ILE A 390 -13.43 -4.43 53.77
N PRO A 391 -12.22 -4.00 54.16
CA PRO A 391 -11.94 -3.61 55.53
C PRO A 391 -12.59 -2.26 55.88
N ALA A 392 -12.43 -1.78 57.11
CA ALA A 392 -12.64 -0.36 57.38
C ALA A 392 -11.67 0.47 56.52
N THR A 393 -12.16 1.56 55.91
CA THR A 393 -11.38 2.38 54.97
C THR A 393 -11.75 3.85 55.04
N GLU A 394 -10.77 4.73 54.85
CA GLU A 394 -10.92 6.14 54.48
C GLU A 394 -10.14 6.38 53.19
N GLY A 395 -10.74 6.05 52.04
CA GLY A 395 -10.12 6.21 50.72
C GLY A 395 -9.13 5.11 50.35
N ARG A 396 -9.62 3.96 49.89
CA ARG A 396 -8.76 2.84 49.52
C ARG A 396 -9.21 2.10 48.26
N THR A 397 -8.24 1.74 47.42
CA THR A 397 -8.44 0.72 46.37
C THR A 397 -8.57 -0.65 47.02
N VAL A 398 -9.73 -1.28 46.87
CA VAL A 398 -10.04 -2.61 47.39
C VAL A 398 -9.95 -3.61 46.25
N ILE A 399 -9.07 -4.61 46.43
CA ILE A 399 -8.85 -5.70 45.49
C ILE A 399 -9.65 -6.90 46.01
N CYS A 400 -10.61 -7.39 45.23
CA CYS A 400 -11.45 -8.53 45.55
C CYS A 400 -11.07 -9.71 44.64
N PRO A 401 -10.28 -10.69 45.13
CA PRO A 401 -9.89 -11.84 44.32
C PRO A 401 -11.08 -12.69 43.91
N LEU A 402 -11.07 -13.17 42.68
CA LEU A 402 -11.96 -14.21 42.21
C LEU A 402 -11.52 -15.56 42.79
N SER A 403 -12.48 -16.39 43.22
CA SER A 403 -12.20 -17.75 43.68
C SER A 403 -11.58 -18.64 42.60
N ALA A 404 -11.82 -18.31 41.33
CA ALA A 404 -11.16 -18.91 40.18
C ALA A 404 -10.78 -17.79 39.19
N GLN A 405 -9.54 -17.82 38.70
CA GLN A 405 -9.06 -16.89 37.69
C GLN A 405 -9.74 -17.19 36.35
N TYR A 406 -9.97 -16.16 35.54
CA TYR A 406 -10.68 -16.29 34.27
C TYR A 406 -9.84 -15.77 33.11
N ASN A 407 -9.64 -16.60 32.08
CA ASN A 407 -8.95 -16.20 30.86
C ASN A 407 -9.92 -15.45 29.93
N ALA A 408 -10.04 -14.14 30.13
CA ALA A 408 -10.94 -13.27 29.39
C ALA A 408 -10.40 -12.99 27.98
N GLN A 409 -11.28 -13.12 26.98
CA GLN A 409 -11.01 -12.66 25.61
C GLN A 409 -11.36 -11.16 25.49
N PRO A 410 -10.82 -10.44 24.48
CA PRO A 410 -11.24 -9.08 24.18
C PRO A 410 -12.76 -8.99 24.01
N GLY A 411 -13.38 -7.97 24.59
CA GLY A 411 -14.83 -7.84 24.59
C GLY A 411 -15.36 -6.99 25.75
N ARG A 412 -16.68 -7.07 25.98
CA ARG A 412 -17.36 -6.36 27.07
C ARG A 412 -17.75 -7.35 28.17
N TYR A 413 -17.59 -6.90 29.40
CA TYR A 413 -17.91 -7.67 30.60
C TYR A 413 -18.70 -6.82 31.56
N TRP A 414 -19.42 -7.46 32.48
CA TRP A 414 -19.96 -6.80 33.67
C TRP A 414 -19.22 -7.29 34.90
N VAL A 415 -18.74 -6.35 35.71
CA VAL A 415 -18.60 -6.57 37.14
C VAL A 415 -19.98 -6.43 37.76
N ALA A 416 -20.44 -7.49 38.42
CA ALA A 416 -21.67 -7.45 39.20
C ALA A 416 -21.36 -7.27 40.68
N LEU A 417 -22.20 -6.52 41.38
CA LEU A 417 -22.05 -6.19 42.79
C LEU A 417 -23.40 -6.32 43.50
N VAL A 418 -23.45 -7.13 44.55
CA VAL A 418 -24.58 -7.19 45.50
C VAL A 418 -24.06 -6.89 46.89
N VAL A 419 -24.69 -5.94 47.57
CA VAL A 419 -24.33 -5.48 48.91
C VAL A 419 -25.56 -5.60 49.77
N ASN A 420 -25.46 -6.40 50.82
CA ASN A 420 -26.55 -6.67 51.73
C ASN A 420 -26.17 -6.21 53.11
N GLY A 421 -26.95 -5.30 53.70
CA GLY A 421 -26.60 -4.62 54.95
C GLY A 421 -25.33 -3.75 54.83
N PRO A 422 -25.21 -2.65 55.57
CA PRO A 422 -26.23 -1.96 56.37
C PRO A 422 -27.08 -0.99 55.52
N SER A 423 -27.76 -0.03 56.18
CA SER A 423 -28.60 1.00 55.54
C SER A 423 -27.94 1.59 54.29
N PRO A 424 -28.65 1.63 53.15
CA PRO A 424 -28.10 2.00 51.84
C PRO A 424 -27.89 3.51 51.68
N THR A 425 -27.78 4.26 52.77
CA THR A 425 -27.75 5.73 52.79
C THR A 425 -26.50 6.30 53.45
N SER A 426 -25.84 5.58 54.37
CA SER A 426 -24.72 6.16 55.12
C SER A 426 -23.78 5.18 55.81
N ASN A 427 -24.19 3.92 56.02
CA ASN A 427 -23.49 3.05 56.97
C ASN A 427 -22.70 1.92 56.29
N GLY A 428 -22.89 1.71 54.98
CA GLY A 428 -22.25 0.64 54.21
C GLY A 428 -20.97 1.11 53.53
N PRO A 429 -20.30 0.23 52.78
CA PRO A 429 -19.19 0.65 51.95
C PRO A 429 -19.67 1.64 50.89
N ALA A 430 -19.06 2.83 50.89
CA ALA A 430 -19.25 3.84 49.87
C ALA A 430 -18.42 3.47 48.65
N PHE A 431 -19.04 3.30 47.47
CA PHE A 431 -18.31 3.03 46.24
C PHE A 431 -18.10 4.33 45.46
N MET A 432 -16.90 4.52 44.93
CA MET A 432 -16.59 5.67 44.06
C MET A 432 -17.41 5.62 42.78
N ARG A 433 -17.85 6.79 42.31
CA ARG A 433 -18.63 6.95 41.07
C ARG A 433 -18.21 8.21 40.28
N GLY A 434 -18.67 8.33 39.04
CA GLY A 434 -18.36 9.47 38.17
C GLY A 434 -18.74 10.85 38.76
N ALA A 435 -17.91 11.88 38.51
CA ALA A 435 -17.90 13.16 39.22
C ALA A 435 -19.06 14.13 38.93
N SER A 436 -19.70 14.07 37.76
CA SER A 436 -20.70 15.07 37.31
C SER A 436 -22.13 14.52 37.25
N MET A 437 -22.48 13.66 38.20
CA MET A 437 -23.64 12.79 38.10
C MET A 437 -24.69 13.16 39.16
N GLY A 438 -25.63 14.03 38.79
CA GLY A 438 -26.88 14.24 39.53
C GLY A 438 -27.77 12.98 39.52
N GLU A 439 -29.06 13.11 39.83
CA GLU A 439 -29.97 11.96 39.96
C GLU A 439 -30.13 11.12 38.66
N ALA A 440 -29.82 11.69 37.48
CA ALA A 440 -29.91 11.02 36.17
C ALA A 440 -28.62 11.20 35.33
N PRO A 441 -27.55 10.44 35.61
CA PRO A 441 -26.25 10.64 35.01
C PRO A 441 -26.08 10.07 33.61
N GLY A 442 -25.35 10.82 32.79
CA GLY A 442 -24.94 10.43 31.44
C GLY A 442 -23.99 9.22 31.38
N GLY A 443 -23.60 8.62 32.51
CA GLY A 443 -22.79 7.39 32.54
C GLY A 443 -23.41 6.25 31.73
N SER A 444 -24.74 6.23 31.61
CA SER A 444 -25.49 5.25 30.81
C SER A 444 -25.73 5.68 29.35
N ALA A 445 -25.20 6.83 28.90
CA ALA A 445 -25.35 7.30 27.52
C ALA A 445 -24.83 6.25 26.53
N ARG A 446 -25.73 5.84 25.63
CA ARG A 446 -25.51 4.82 24.59
C ARG A 446 -26.63 4.91 23.55
N MET A 447 -26.40 4.36 22.37
CA MET A 447 -27.47 4.16 21.38
C MET A 447 -28.48 3.10 21.85
N PRO A 448 -29.76 3.20 21.45
CA PRO A 448 -30.76 2.16 21.72
C PRO A 448 -30.27 0.77 21.31
N GLY A 449 -30.58 -0.24 22.12
CA GLY A 449 -30.19 -1.64 21.87
C GLY A 449 -28.71 -1.97 22.07
N ARG A 450 -27.87 -1.00 22.48
CA ARG A 450 -26.45 -1.25 22.78
C ARG A 450 -26.22 -1.61 24.26
N PHE A 451 -25.05 -2.20 24.49
CA PHE A 451 -24.57 -2.66 25.80
C PHE A 451 -24.78 -1.62 26.92
N ILE A 452 -25.38 -2.06 28.02
CA ILE A 452 -25.68 -1.22 29.18
C ILE A 452 -24.44 -1.15 30.08
N ARG A 453 -23.71 -0.04 30.03
CA ARG A 453 -22.49 0.15 30.83
C ARG A 453 -22.77 0.24 32.32
N HIS A 454 -23.86 0.88 32.71
CA HIS A 454 -24.24 1.04 34.11
C HIS A 454 -25.70 0.65 34.27
N GLY A 455 -25.95 -0.36 35.07
CA GLY A 455 -27.28 -0.93 35.19
C GLY A 455 -27.45 -1.75 36.44
N ARG A 456 -28.58 -2.43 36.48
CA ARG A 456 -28.91 -3.42 37.50
C ARG A 456 -29.82 -4.49 36.93
N LEU A 457 -29.96 -5.58 37.66
CA LEU A 457 -31.03 -6.53 37.42
C LEU A 457 -32.36 -5.98 37.97
N GLY A 458 -33.47 -6.31 37.30
CA GLY A 458 -34.81 -5.94 37.75
C GLY A 458 -35.26 -6.66 39.03
N VAL A 459 -34.68 -7.83 39.30
CA VAL A 459 -34.98 -8.64 40.49
C VAL A 459 -34.26 -8.07 41.72
N THR A 460 -35.00 -7.88 42.81
CA THR A 460 -34.51 -7.34 44.09
C THR A 460 -34.49 -8.42 45.19
N GLY A 461 -33.95 -8.11 46.37
CA GLY A 461 -33.87 -9.04 47.51
C GLY A 461 -32.82 -10.14 47.37
N GLN A 462 -31.85 -9.97 46.45
CA GLN A 462 -30.84 -10.97 46.16
C GLN A 462 -29.83 -11.14 47.30
N THR A 463 -29.67 -12.36 47.79
CA THR A 463 -28.63 -12.73 48.77
C THR A 463 -27.40 -13.37 48.11
N SER A 464 -27.39 -13.46 46.78
CA SER A 464 -26.30 -14.00 45.99
C SER A 464 -26.29 -13.39 44.58
N LEU A 465 -25.18 -13.58 43.87
CA LEU A 465 -25.10 -13.25 42.45
C LEU A 465 -25.65 -14.41 41.60
N PRO A 466 -26.53 -14.17 40.60
CA PRO A 466 -27.11 -15.24 39.78
C PRO A 466 -26.06 -15.91 38.89
N THR A 467 -26.18 -17.21 38.59
CA THR A 467 -25.22 -17.88 37.68
C THR A 467 -25.31 -17.39 36.24
N THR A 468 -26.49 -16.95 35.82
CA THR A 468 -26.75 -16.32 34.52
C THR A 468 -27.91 -15.34 34.61
N PHE A 469 -27.98 -14.37 33.72
CA PHE A 469 -29.16 -13.53 33.47
C PHE A 469 -29.30 -13.23 31.99
N ASP A 470 -30.49 -12.81 31.54
CA ASP A 470 -30.70 -12.34 30.18
C ASP A 470 -30.27 -10.85 30.09
N PRO A 471 -29.27 -10.50 29.26
CA PRO A 471 -28.86 -9.12 29.01
C PRO A 471 -30.00 -8.17 28.63
N GLY A 472 -31.05 -8.67 27.97
CA GLY A 472 -32.24 -7.90 27.61
C GLY A 472 -33.05 -7.40 28.80
N THR A 473 -32.88 -8.02 29.97
CA THR A 473 -33.58 -7.65 31.22
C THR A 473 -32.83 -6.63 32.07
N VAL A 474 -31.62 -6.23 31.65
CA VAL A 474 -30.82 -5.26 32.39
C VAL A 474 -31.51 -3.89 32.32
N VAL A 475 -31.76 -3.33 33.50
CA VAL A 475 -32.31 -1.99 33.65
C VAL A 475 -31.15 -1.02 33.69
N ALA A 476 -31.14 -0.01 32.80
CA ALA A 476 -30.16 1.05 32.86
C ALA A 476 -30.32 1.83 34.17
N ASP A 477 -29.20 2.11 34.83
CA ASP A 477 -29.19 2.72 36.16
C ASP A 477 -28.17 3.86 36.21
N SER A 478 -28.36 4.74 37.18
CA SER A 478 -27.53 5.90 37.44
C SER A 478 -26.28 5.57 38.26
N ASN A 479 -26.13 4.35 38.79
CA ASN A 479 -25.08 4.00 39.76
C ASN A 479 -23.66 4.55 39.43
N ALA A 480 -23.25 4.52 38.16
CA ALA A 480 -21.96 4.99 37.64
C ALA A 480 -20.74 4.56 38.49
N ILE A 481 -20.82 3.37 39.11
CA ILE A 481 -19.77 2.87 40.01
C ILE A 481 -18.48 2.63 39.22
N TRP A 482 -17.36 3.07 39.78
CA TRP A 482 -16.05 2.75 39.26
C TRP A 482 -15.64 1.33 39.65
N ALA A 483 -15.23 0.53 38.67
CA ALA A 483 -14.65 -0.79 38.90
C ALA A 483 -13.56 -1.07 37.85
N ALA A 484 -12.62 -1.96 38.21
CA ALA A 484 -11.55 -2.42 37.32
C ALA A 484 -11.31 -3.93 37.44
N LEU A 485 -10.58 -4.47 36.47
CA LEU A 485 -10.12 -5.87 36.44
C LEU A 485 -8.58 -5.89 36.48
N SER A 486 -7.98 -6.81 37.24
CA SER A 486 -6.53 -7.04 37.28
C SER A 486 -6.15 -8.51 37.44
#